data_AF-A0A7C9TWW3-F1
#
_entry.id   AF-A0A7C9TWW3-F1
#
_cell.length_a   1.000
_cell.length_b   1.000
_cell.length_c   1.000
_cell.angle_alpha   90.00
_cell.angle_beta   90.00
_cell.angle_gamma   90.00
#
_symmetry.space_group_name_H-M   'P 1'
#
loop_
_entity.id
_entity.type
_entity.pdbx_description
1 polymer ?
#
loop_
_entity_poly.entity_id
_entity_poly.type
_entity_poly.pdbx_seq_one_letter_code
_entity_poly.pdbx_strand_id
1 'polypeptide(L)'
;MRIILTSAEIARFRSLLYSYPEALEALDAIEDCEGDVEDAAIGLAIQAGQEPNTSERWLEGLTKRCRPIICRRDLKKELLQENLSPVAAALKEANICPPLLIAPVLIFVFKTGVDGFCESYEYKLSLDETLN
;
A
#
# COMPACT_ATOMS: atom_id res chain seq x y z
N MET A 1 -12.61 -6.28 0.50
CA MET A 1 -12.82 -5.70 -0.85
C MET A 1 -11.69 -6.23 -1.70
N ARG A 2 -11.99 -6.95 -2.79
CA ARG A 2 -10.96 -7.41 -3.72
C ARG A 2 -10.62 -6.31 -4.71
N ILE A 3 -9.34 -6.15 -4.99
CA ILE A 3 -8.83 -5.24 -6.02
C ILE A 3 -8.23 -6.13 -7.10
N ILE A 4 -8.81 -6.09 -8.29
CA ILE A 4 -8.29 -6.80 -9.46
C ILE A 4 -7.73 -5.74 -10.41
N LEU A 5 -6.45 -5.83 -10.73
CA LEU A 5 -5.80 -4.95 -11.69
C LEU A 5 -5.83 -5.55 -13.10
N THR A 6 -6.02 -4.71 -14.09
CA THR A 6 -5.75 -5.05 -15.49
C THR A 6 -4.25 -5.01 -15.77
N SER A 7 -3.78 -5.72 -16.81
CA SER A 7 -2.37 -5.65 -17.24
C SER A 7 -1.92 -4.21 -17.56
N ALA A 8 -2.83 -3.35 -18.05
CA ALA A 8 -2.54 -1.94 -18.31
C ALA A 8 -2.29 -1.15 -17.02
N GLU A 9 -3.05 -1.43 -15.96
CA GLU A 9 -2.83 -0.84 -14.64
C GLU A 9 -1.53 -1.34 -14.01
N ILE A 10 -1.22 -2.63 -14.13
CA ILE A 10 0.05 -3.20 -13.66
C ILE A 10 1.23 -2.53 -14.38
N ALA A 11 1.18 -2.40 -15.71
CA ALA A 11 2.22 -1.71 -16.48
C ALA A 11 2.40 -0.24 -16.08
N ARG A 12 1.30 0.45 -15.75
CA ARG A 12 1.36 1.80 -15.19
C ARG A 12 2.05 1.82 -13.83
N PHE A 13 1.68 0.93 -12.90
CA PHE A 13 2.34 0.86 -11.60
C PHE A 13 3.82 0.50 -11.71
N ARG A 14 4.22 -0.37 -12.64
CA ARG A 14 5.64 -0.65 -12.94
C ARG A 14 6.38 0.63 -13.35
N SER A 15 5.74 1.50 -14.12
CA SER A 15 6.33 2.79 -14.52
C SER A 15 6.46 3.77 -13.36
N LEU A 16 5.47 3.80 -12.45
CA LEU A 16 5.50 4.68 -11.26
C LEU A 16 6.49 4.22 -10.18
N LEU A 17 6.77 2.92 -10.12
CA LEU A 17 7.60 2.26 -9.10
C LEU A 17 8.91 1.68 -9.65
N TYR A 18 9.33 2.08 -10.86
CA TYR A 18 10.47 1.51 -11.58
C TYR A 18 11.79 1.52 -10.79
N SER A 19 11.94 2.43 -9.83
CA SER A 19 13.13 2.57 -8.99
C SER A 19 13.13 1.65 -7.75
N TYR A 20 12.10 0.81 -7.57
CA TYR A 20 11.92 -0.06 -6.42
C TYR A 20 11.83 -1.53 -6.87
N PRO A 21 12.95 -2.27 -6.90
CA PRO A 21 12.97 -3.66 -7.37
C PRO A 21 11.97 -4.56 -6.65
N GLU A 22 11.83 -4.41 -5.32
CA GLU A 22 10.89 -5.21 -4.54
C GLU A 22 9.42 -4.90 -4.90
N ALA A 23 9.14 -3.68 -5.38
CA ALA A 23 7.81 -3.33 -5.87
C ALA A 23 7.54 -3.91 -7.27
N LEU A 24 8.57 -4.04 -8.11
CA LEU A 24 8.45 -4.72 -9.41
C LEU A 24 8.20 -6.21 -9.22
N GLU A 25 8.93 -6.86 -8.31
CA GLU A 25 8.69 -8.26 -7.92
C GLU A 25 7.25 -8.46 -7.41
N ALA A 26 6.75 -7.55 -6.58
CA ALA A 26 5.37 -7.61 -6.11
C ALA A 26 4.34 -7.44 -7.25
N LEU A 27 4.64 -6.61 -8.25
CA LEU A 27 3.78 -6.42 -9.43
C LEU A 27 3.78 -7.63 -10.35
N ASP A 28 4.90 -8.36 -10.44
CA ASP A 28 4.97 -9.64 -11.15
C ASP A 28 4.09 -10.69 -10.44
N ALA A 29 4.18 -10.79 -9.12
CA ALA A 29 3.30 -11.67 -8.34
C ALA A 29 1.81 -11.30 -8.49
N ILE A 30 1.46 -10.00 -8.54
CA ILE A 30 0.09 -9.56 -8.81
C ILE A 30 -0.36 -9.99 -10.21
N GLU A 31 0.50 -9.89 -11.23
CA GLU A 31 0.17 -10.34 -12.59
C GLU A 31 -0.04 -11.86 -12.65
N ASP A 32 0.82 -12.63 -11.97
CA ASP A 32 0.71 -14.09 -11.87
C ASP A 32 -0.55 -14.54 -11.11
N CYS A 33 -1.06 -13.71 -10.19
CA CYS A 33 -2.33 -13.89 -9.49
C CYS A 33 -3.53 -13.32 -10.25
N GLU A 34 -3.47 -13.23 -11.59
CA GLU A 34 -4.54 -12.74 -12.45
C GLU A 34 -4.99 -11.30 -12.10
N GLY A 35 -4.07 -10.50 -11.55
CA GLY A 35 -4.33 -9.14 -11.10
C GLY A 35 -4.92 -9.04 -9.69
N ASP A 36 -5.18 -10.14 -8.98
CA ASP A 36 -5.70 -10.11 -7.61
C ASP A 36 -4.62 -9.65 -6.61
N VAL A 37 -4.80 -8.42 -6.11
CA VAL A 37 -3.84 -7.78 -5.22
C VAL A 37 -3.84 -8.40 -3.82
N GLU A 38 -4.98 -8.90 -3.33
CA GLU A 38 -5.05 -9.50 -1.98
C GLU A 38 -4.36 -10.86 -1.98
N ASP A 39 -4.68 -11.70 -2.98
CA ASP A 39 -4.11 -13.05 -3.08
C ASP A 39 -2.58 -12.98 -3.29
N ALA A 40 -2.11 -12.08 -4.15
CA ALA A 40 -0.67 -11.83 -4.32
C ALA A 40 -0.02 -11.32 -3.02
N ALA A 41 -0.66 -10.39 -2.31
CA ALA A 41 -0.14 -9.87 -1.04
C ALA A 41 -0.01 -10.97 0.02
N ILE A 42 -0.93 -11.93 0.08
CA ILE A 42 -0.82 -13.10 0.99
C ILE A 42 0.40 -13.94 0.65
N GLY A 43 0.62 -14.26 -0.63
CA GLY A 43 1.81 -15.00 -1.08
C GLY A 43 3.11 -14.29 -0.73
N LEU A 44 3.19 -12.99 -1.03
CA LEU A 44 4.35 -12.14 -0.73
C LEU A 44 4.60 -12.02 0.78
N ALA A 45 3.56 -11.97 1.59
CA ALA A 45 3.67 -11.93 3.04
C ALA A 45 4.31 -13.21 3.59
N ILE A 46 3.86 -14.37 3.11
CA ILE A 46 4.44 -15.67 3.47
C ILE A 46 5.90 -15.74 3.04
N GLN A 47 6.22 -15.30 1.82
CA GLN A 47 7.61 -15.20 1.33
C GLN A 47 8.48 -14.30 2.22
N ALA A 48 7.90 -13.22 2.75
CA ALA A 48 8.55 -12.31 3.68
C ALA A 48 8.59 -12.81 5.14
N GLY A 49 8.17 -14.06 5.41
CA GLY A 49 8.17 -14.65 6.75
C GLY A 49 7.05 -14.16 7.67
N GLN A 50 6.00 -13.54 7.11
CA GLN A 50 4.80 -13.20 7.86
C GLN A 50 3.79 -14.36 7.83
N GLU A 51 2.91 -14.40 8.83
CA GLU A 51 1.82 -15.36 8.92
C GLU A 51 0.47 -14.62 8.81
N PRO A 52 -0.09 -14.46 7.60
CA PRO A 52 -1.45 -13.95 7.43
C PRO A 52 -2.44 -14.89 8.11
N ASN A 53 -3.02 -14.44 9.22
CA ASN A 53 -3.96 -15.23 10.03
C ASN A 53 -5.40 -15.24 9.51
N THR A 54 -5.68 -14.46 8.46
CA THR A 54 -6.97 -14.36 7.78
C THR A 54 -6.71 -14.18 6.28
N SER A 55 -7.45 -14.89 5.42
CA SER A 55 -7.36 -14.72 3.98
C SER A 55 -8.13 -13.50 3.45
N GLU A 56 -9.08 -12.98 4.21
CA GLU A 56 -9.88 -11.82 3.79
C GLU A 56 -9.48 -10.55 4.54
N ARG A 57 -9.33 -9.44 3.80
CA ARG A 57 -9.06 -8.09 4.33
C ARG A 57 -7.74 -7.97 5.09
N TRP A 58 -6.82 -8.91 4.88
CA TRP A 58 -5.51 -8.87 5.49
C TRP A 58 -4.71 -7.68 4.98
N LEU A 59 -4.74 -7.44 3.65
CA LEU A 59 -4.06 -6.28 3.05
C LEU A 59 -4.64 -4.96 3.56
N GLU A 60 -5.96 -4.85 3.73
CA GLU A 60 -6.58 -3.67 4.34
C GLU A 60 -6.05 -3.44 5.77
N GLY A 61 -5.94 -4.50 6.57
CA GLY A 61 -5.40 -4.47 7.91
C GLY A 61 -3.94 -4.02 7.95
N LEU A 62 -3.10 -4.56 7.06
CA LEU A 62 -1.71 -4.14 6.89
C LEU A 62 -1.63 -2.66 6.48
N THR A 63 -2.38 -2.27 5.46
CA THR A 63 -2.36 -0.92 4.90
C THR A 63 -2.75 0.13 5.94
N LYS A 64 -3.72 -0.16 6.83
CA LYS A 64 -4.09 0.72 7.95
C LYS A 64 -2.92 1.01 8.91
N ARG A 65 -1.97 0.07 9.08
CA ARG A 65 -0.78 0.28 9.94
C ARG A 65 0.19 1.30 9.33
N CYS A 66 0.14 1.49 8.02
CA CYS A 66 0.96 2.44 7.28
C CYS A 66 0.42 3.89 7.30
N ARG A 67 -0.80 4.12 7.85
CA ARG A 67 -1.45 5.43 7.92
C ARG A 67 -0.59 6.55 8.53
N PRO A 68 0.14 6.34 9.63
CA PRO A 68 0.97 7.39 10.23
C PRO A 68 2.04 7.94 9.28
N ILE A 69 2.46 7.15 8.29
CA ILE A 69 3.42 7.57 7.26
C ILE A 69 2.68 8.10 6.03
N ILE A 70 1.79 7.29 5.45
CA ILE A 70 1.07 7.59 4.21
C ILE A 70 0.28 8.90 4.31
N CYS A 71 -0.33 9.17 5.46
CA CYS A 71 -1.18 10.33 5.68
C CYS A 71 -0.43 11.56 6.20
N ARG A 72 0.91 11.54 6.24
CA ARG A 72 1.68 12.78 6.44
C ARG A 72 1.40 13.72 5.27
N ARG A 73 1.25 15.02 5.56
CA ARG A 73 0.80 16.03 4.59
C ARG A 73 1.66 16.06 3.32
N ASP A 74 2.97 15.92 3.45
CA ASP A 74 3.93 15.86 2.36
C ASP A 74 3.70 14.62 1.48
N LEU A 75 3.62 13.42 2.07
CA LEU A 75 3.44 12.17 1.33
C LEU A 75 2.04 12.03 0.71
N LYS A 76 0.99 12.48 1.41
CA LYS A 76 -0.38 12.51 0.89
C LYS A 76 -0.45 13.34 -0.39
N LYS A 77 0.26 14.48 -0.42
CA LYS A 77 0.34 15.34 -1.61
C LYS A 77 1.02 14.62 -2.78
N GLU A 78 2.12 13.90 -2.53
CA GLU A 78 2.79 13.10 -3.56
C GLU A 78 1.85 12.01 -4.13
N LEU A 79 1.09 11.32 -3.27
CA LEU A 79 0.10 10.32 -3.71
C LEU A 79 -1.00 10.91 -4.59
N LEU A 80 -1.52 12.09 -4.22
CA LEU A 80 -2.54 12.80 -5.00
C LEU A 80 -2.01 13.26 -6.37
N GLN A 81 -0.68 13.40 -6.51
CA GLN A 81 0.00 13.72 -7.76
C GLN A 81 0.51 12.46 -8.48
N GLU A 82 0.10 11.27 -8.03
CA GLU A 82 0.51 9.97 -8.53
C GLU A 82 2.02 9.69 -8.43
N ASN A 83 2.74 10.46 -7.61
CA ASN A 83 4.16 10.25 -7.36
C ASN A 83 4.34 9.23 -6.23
N LEU A 84 4.36 7.94 -6.59
CA LEU A 84 4.45 6.85 -5.63
C LEU A 84 5.86 6.66 -5.05
N SER A 85 6.88 7.17 -5.74
CA SER A 85 8.28 6.92 -5.39
C SER A 85 8.69 7.46 -4.01
N PRO A 86 8.44 8.74 -3.65
CA PRO A 86 8.78 9.23 -2.30
C PRO A 86 8.05 8.48 -1.18
N VAL A 87 6.84 8.01 -1.47
CA VAL A 87 5.98 7.31 -0.51
C VAL A 87 6.50 5.89 -0.28
N ALA A 88 6.91 5.21 -1.35
CA ALA A 88 7.57 3.91 -1.27
C ALA A 88 8.88 3.98 -0.47
N ALA A 89 9.72 5.00 -0.70
CA ALA A 89 10.93 5.23 0.08
C ALA A 89 10.62 5.42 1.57
N ALA A 90 9.65 6.27 1.90
CA ALA A 90 9.30 6.55 3.28
C ALA A 90 8.73 5.32 4.02
N LEU A 91 7.95 4.48 3.33
CA LEU A 91 7.46 3.22 3.89
C LEU A 91 8.59 2.22 4.14
N LYS A 92 9.55 2.13 3.21
CA LYS A 92 10.75 1.30 3.34
C LYS A 92 11.61 1.74 4.52
N GLU A 93 11.86 3.05 4.64
CA GLU A 93 12.65 3.64 5.73
C GLU A 93 11.98 3.45 7.10
N ALA A 94 10.65 3.62 7.17
CA ALA A 94 9.89 3.43 8.39
C ALA A 94 9.81 1.96 8.84
N ASN A 95 10.15 1.00 7.97
CA ASN A 95 10.15 -0.43 8.24
C ASN A 95 8.83 -0.96 8.85
N ILE A 96 7.69 -0.40 8.43
CA ILE A 96 6.35 -0.77 8.94
C ILE A 96 5.86 -2.08 8.32
N CYS A 97 6.19 -2.32 7.07
CA CYS A 97 5.87 -3.56 6.35
C CYS A 97 7.08 -4.01 5.54
N PRO A 98 7.20 -5.33 5.27
CA PRO A 98 8.23 -5.86 4.37
C PRO A 98 8.26 -5.13 3.02
N PRO A 99 9.44 -4.90 2.42
CA PRO A 99 9.56 -4.19 1.14
C PRO A 99 8.69 -4.75 0.01
N LEU A 100 8.52 -6.08 -0.05
CA LEU A 100 7.65 -6.77 -1.02
C LEU A 100 6.18 -6.36 -0.91
N LEU A 101 5.73 -5.86 0.24
CA LEU A 101 4.35 -5.47 0.49
C LEU A 101 4.09 -3.99 0.23
N ILE A 102 5.12 -3.20 -0.10
CA ILE A 102 4.97 -1.76 -0.37
C ILE A 102 4.08 -1.50 -1.59
N ALA A 103 4.28 -2.22 -2.70
CA ALA A 103 3.45 -2.05 -3.90
C ALA A 103 1.97 -2.39 -3.63
N PRO A 104 1.63 -3.57 -3.04
CA PRO A 104 0.26 -3.90 -2.67
C PRO A 104 -0.39 -2.84 -1.76
N VAL A 105 0.34 -2.32 -0.77
CA VAL A 105 -0.15 -1.25 0.13
C VAL A 105 -0.45 0.03 -0.64
N LEU A 106 0.45 0.49 -1.52
CA LEU A 106 0.25 1.71 -2.30
C LEU A 106 -0.91 1.56 -3.29
N ILE A 107 -1.02 0.41 -3.95
CA ILE A 107 -2.13 0.07 -4.84
C ILE A 107 -3.45 0.10 -4.07
N PHE A 108 -3.50 -0.49 -2.88
CA PHE A 108 -4.71 -0.49 -2.05
C PHE A 108 -5.17 0.94 -1.74
N VAL A 109 -4.27 1.80 -1.26
CA VAL A 109 -4.60 3.21 -0.95
C VAL A 109 -5.06 3.94 -2.22
N PHE A 110 -4.34 3.77 -3.32
CA PHE A 110 -4.65 4.47 -4.57
C PHE A 110 -6.01 4.06 -5.13
N LYS A 111 -6.33 2.76 -5.12
CA LYS A 111 -7.59 2.20 -5.63
C LYS A 111 -8.79 2.45 -4.70
N THR A 112 -8.56 2.63 -3.40
CA THR A 112 -9.61 2.98 -2.42
C THR A 112 -9.84 4.48 -2.26
N GLY A 113 -8.95 5.30 -2.81
CA GLY A 113 -8.99 6.75 -2.68
C GLY A 113 -8.15 7.25 -1.51
N VAL A 114 -7.17 8.11 -1.82
CA VAL A 114 -6.20 8.64 -0.85
C VAL A 114 -6.88 9.46 0.25
N ASP A 115 -7.83 10.34 -0.12
CA ASP A 115 -8.49 11.21 0.85
C ASP A 115 -9.33 10.42 1.85
N GLY A 116 -10.20 9.52 1.37
CA GLY A 116 -11.02 8.68 2.24
C GLY A 116 -10.18 7.73 3.11
N PHE A 117 -9.05 7.26 2.61
CA PHE A 117 -8.12 6.45 3.39
C PHE A 117 -7.55 7.22 4.60
N CYS A 118 -7.19 8.50 4.41
CA CYS A 118 -6.57 9.34 5.43
C CYS A 118 -7.54 10.08 6.35
N GLU A 119 -8.75 10.41 5.89
CA GLU A 119 -9.75 11.17 6.65
C GLU A 119 -10.04 10.55 8.03
N SER A 120 -10.28 9.23 8.08
CA SER A 120 -10.54 8.52 9.35
C SER A 120 -9.37 8.53 10.33
N TYR A 121 -8.14 8.75 9.85
CA TYR A 121 -6.95 8.87 10.69
C TYR A 121 -6.75 10.30 11.16
N GLU A 122 -6.91 11.28 10.27
CA GLU A 122 -6.88 12.71 10.57
C GLU A 122 -7.93 13.08 11.62
N TYR A 123 -9.15 12.54 11.51
CA TYR A 123 -10.22 12.73 12.50
C TYR A 123 -9.87 12.16 13.89
N LYS A 124 -9.17 11.01 13.95
CA LYS A 124 -8.72 10.46 15.24
C LYS A 124 -7.66 11.34 15.89
N LEU A 125 -6.69 11.81 15.10
CA LEU A 125 -5.65 12.72 15.58
C LEU A 125 -6.25 14.01 16.16
N SER A 126 -7.24 14.60 15.49
CA SER A 126 -7.88 15.82 15.98
C SER A 126 -8.67 15.60 17.29
N LEU A 127 -9.29 14.43 17.47
CA LEU A 127 -9.93 14.08 18.74
C LEU A 127 -8.90 13.93 19.87
N ASP A 128 -7.78 13.25 19.61
CA ASP A 128 -6.73 13.03 20.61
C ASP A 128 -6.04 14.35 21.03
N GLU A 129 -5.93 15.33 20.12
CA GLU A 129 -5.45 16.69 20.41
C GLU A 129 -6.43 17.51 21.27
N THR A 130 -7.74 17.26 21.17
CA THR A 130 -8.76 17.96 21.98
C THR A 130 -8.98 17.37 23.38
N LEU A 131 -8.42 16.19 23.66
CA LEU A 131 -8.54 15.49 24.95
C LEU A 131 -7.29 15.61 25.83
N ASN A 132 -6.24 16.27 25.33
CA ASN A 132 -4.99 16.59 26.04
C ASN A 132 -4.84 18.10 26.26
#